data_AF-A0A2D1U2G2-F1
#
_entry.id   AF-A0A2D1U2G2-F1
#
_cell.length_a   1.000
_cell.length_b   1.000
_cell.length_c   1.000
_cell.angle_alpha   90.00
_cell.angle_beta   90.00
_cell.angle_gamma   90.00
#
_symmetry.space_group_name_H-M   'P 1'
#
loop_
_entity.id
_entity.type
_entity.pdbx_description
1 polymer ?
#
loop_
_entity_poly.entity_id
_entity_poly.type
_entity_poly.pdbx_seq_one_letter_code
_entity_poly.pdbx_strand_id
1 'polypeptide(L)'
;MELQKDYDYEHKTLDPHINITARQFLENRSYESATNTKDTVFKWMRKGLEYAQIDLSEYEKQGMTFIFLHNDGVRVWDAKAKKVTAGLWFDYPIVTGVDPVTNIPKTRPATSWSDYSVEDVRNYFLYLMVKGNYNFDKLTLSNTTAQTLLPAGAVASKKSMLGYLNEGKGFDQEGKINFKIVNNNDLAPIQINDKTNDRSGGYIATNAIVHVFGNKDSVQPFR
;
A
#
# COMPACT_ATOMS: atom_id res chain seq x y z
N MET A 1 25.38 -4.53 -40.76
CA MET A 1 24.92 -5.03 -39.45
C MET A 1 25.94 -4.57 -38.42
N GLU A 2 25.87 -3.30 -38.01
CA GLU A 2 26.69 -2.78 -36.91
C GLU A 2 25.94 -3.07 -35.61
N LEU A 3 26.33 -4.20 -35.03
CA LEU A 3 25.75 -4.84 -33.87
C LEU A 3 26.07 -4.04 -32.61
N GLN A 4 25.01 -3.67 -31.90
CA GLN A 4 24.87 -3.67 -30.45
C GLN A 4 26.18 -3.51 -29.66
N LYS A 5 26.41 -2.30 -29.12
CA LYS A 5 27.49 -2.05 -28.16
C LYS A 5 27.24 -2.91 -26.92
N ASP A 6 28.20 -3.76 -26.57
CA ASP A 6 28.24 -4.44 -25.27
C ASP A 6 28.31 -3.35 -24.20
N TYR A 7 27.24 -3.21 -23.43
CA TYR A 7 27.20 -2.31 -22.30
C TYR A 7 27.67 -3.12 -21.09
N ASP A 8 28.88 -2.84 -20.62
CA ASP A 8 29.36 -3.38 -19.34
C ASP A 8 28.44 -2.87 -18.23
N TYR A 9 27.53 -3.74 -17.79
CA TYR A 9 26.66 -3.46 -16.66
C TYR A 9 27.50 -3.45 -15.38
N GLU A 10 27.88 -2.27 -14.92
CA GLU A 10 28.41 -2.07 -13.58
C GLU A 10 27.26 -2.22 -12.57
N HIS A 11 27.20 -3.35 -11.87
CA HIS A 11 26.31 -3.52 -10.74
C HIS A 11 26.66 -2.50 -9.65
N LYS A 12 25.88 -1.41 -9.57
CA LYS A 12 25.96 -0.44 -8.48
C LYS A 12 24.85 -0.75 -7.49
N THR A 13 25.21 -1.41 -6.40
CA THR A 13 24.31 -1.57 -5.26
C THR A 13 24.15 -0.19 -4.60
N LEU A 14 23.00 0.44 -4.82
CA LEU A 14 22.62 1.61 -4.03
C LEU A 14 22.43 1.15 -2.58
N ASP A 15 23.03 1.86 -1.63
CA ASP A 15 22.82 1.59 -0.21
C ASP A 15 21.33 1.77 0.12
N PRO A 16 20.64 0.72 0.60
CA PRO A 16 19.22 0.80 0.92
C PRO A 16 18.91 1.64 2.18
N HIS A 17 19.93 2.05 2.95
CA HIS A 17 19.73 2.86 4.16
C HIS A 17 19.34 4.30 3.83
N ILE A 18 18.15 4.70 4.25
CA ILE A 18 17.65 6.07 4.08
C ILE A 18 18.07 7.01 5.24
N ASN A 19 18.67 6.46 6.30
CA ASN A 19 19.24 7.19 7.46
C ASN A 19 18.27 8.15 8.19
N ILE A 20 16.96 7.93 8.06
CA ILE A 20 15.88 8.63 8.75
C ILE A 20 14.84 7.63 9.25
N THR A 21 13.96 8.04 10.16
CA THR A 21 12.87 7.18 10.65
C THR A 21 11.83 6.96 9.55
N ALA A 22 11.03 5.89 9.64
CA ALA A 22 9.94 5.65 8.70
C ALA A 22 8.92 6.80 8.72
N ARG A 23 8.66 7.38 9.90
CA ARG A 23 7.84 8.58 10.04
C ARG A 23 8.43 9.77 9.29
N GLN A 24 9.72 10.07 9.48
CA GLN A 24 10.38 11.17 8.77
C GLN A 24 10.34 10.95 7.25
N PHE A 25 10.52 9.71 6.79
CA PHE A 25 10.40 9.37 5.38
C PHE A 25 9.00 9.63 4.83
N LEU A 26 7.95 9.32 5.60
CA LEU A 26 6.57 9.63 5.27
C LEU A 26 6.35 11.15 5.19
N GLU A 27 6.67 11.86 6.27
CA GLU A 27 6.41 13.29 6.43
C GLU A 27 7.15 14.12 5.36
N ASN A 28 8.42 13.83 5.12
CA ASN A 28 9.25 14.54 4.14
C ASN A 28 8.72 14.46 2.71
N ARG A 29 7.89 13.46 2.39
CA ARG A 29 7.41 13.15 1.02
C ARG A 29 5.89 13.14 0.90
N SER A 30 5.19 13.69 1.89
CA SER A 30 3.71 13.74 1.90
C SER A 30 3.16 15.06 1.37
N TYR A 31 3.76 16.18 1.78
CA TYR A 31 3.29 17.52 1.43
C TYR A 31 4.44 18.37 0.92
N GLU A 32 4.11 19.36 0.09
CA GLU A 32 5.11 20.33 -0.35
C GLU A 32 5.66 21.09 0.86
N SER A 33 6.96 21.30 0.86
CA SER A 33 7.66 22.10 1.87
C SER A 33 8.71 22.98 1.19
N ALA A 34 9.31 23.89 1.95
CA ALA A 34 10.38 24.76 1.45
C ALA A 34 11.56 23.95 0.88
N THR A 35 11.83 22.76 1.40
CA THR A 35 12.92 21.87 0.97
C THR A 35 12.46 20.77 0.00
N ASN A 36 11.15 20.59 -0.18
CA ASN A 36 10.59 19.60 -1.08
C ASN A 36 9.32 20.14 -1.79
N THR A 37 9.52 20.86 -2.89
CA THR A 37 8.44 21.56 -3.60
C THR A 37 7.70 20.68 -4.62
N LYS A 38 8.12 19.43 -4.85
CA LYS A 38 7.57 18.57 -5.91
C LYS A 38 7.33 17.11 -5.51
N ASP A 39 8.06 16.58 -4.53
CA ASP A 39 7.89 15.21 -4.09
C ASP A 39 6.81 15.14 -3.00
N THR A 40 5.60 14.78 -3.45
CA THR A 40 4.44 14.54 -2.59
C THR A 40 3.90 13.12 -2.76
N VAL A 41 4.78 12.14 -3.02
CA VAL A 41 4.39 10.78 -3.38
C VAL A 41 3.50 10.07 -2.36
N PHE A 42 3.50 10.50 -1.09
CA PHE A 42 2.66 9.92 -0.02
C PHE A 42 1.48 10.81 0.39
N LYS A 43 1.17 11.86 -0.37
CA LYS A 43 0.11 12.83 -0.06
C LYS A 43 -1.22 12.18 0.30
N TRP A 44 -1.67 11.23 -0.50
CA TRP A 44 -2.96 10.59 -0.25
C TRP A 44 -2.90 9.62 0.94
N MET A 45 -1.79 8.91 1.13
CA MET A 45 -1.57 8.10 2.33
C MET A 45 -1.66 8.97 3.60
N ARG A 46 -0.93 10.09 3.64
CA ARG A 46 -0.89 10.99 4.81
C ARG A 46 -2.27 11.54 5.16
N LYS A 47 -3.04 11.98 4.16
CA LYS A 47 -4.43 12.41 4.35
C LYS A 47 -5.34 11.31 4.89
N GLY A 48 -5.09 10.06 4.50
CA GLY A 48 -5.84 8.90 4.98
C GLY A 48 -5.55 8.60 6.45
N LEU A 49 -4.27 8.66 6.85
CA LEU A 49 -3.85 8.50 8.25
C LEU A 49 -4.47 9.57 9.15
N GLU A 50 -4.47 10.83 8.70
CA GLU A 50 -5.11 11.94 9.40
C GLU A 50 -6.62 11.71 9.55
N TYR A 51 -7.31 11.32 8.47
CA TYR A 51 -8.74 11.01 8.49
C TYR A 51 -9.08 9.84 9.43
N ALA A 52 -8.26 8.79 9.44
CA ALA A 52 -8.40 7.62 10.30
C ALA A 52 -8.02 7.88 11.77
N GLN A 53 -7.45 9.06 12.06
CA GLN A 53 -6.93 9.46 13.37
C GLN A 53 -5.83 8.50 13.86
N ILE A 54 -4.98 8.04 12.96
CA ILE A 54 -3.81 7.23 13.31
C ILE A 54 -2.70 8.16 13.80
N ASP A 55 -2.23 7.94 15.02
CA ASP A 55 -1.07 8.63 15.56
C ASP A 55 0.18 8.25 14.75
N LEU A 56 0.91 9.25 14.25
CA LEU A 56 2.14 9.00 13.51
C LEU A 56 3.27 8.43 14.36
N SER A 57 3.17 8.48 15.69
CA SER A 57 4.11 7.78 16.58
C SER A 57 4.14 6.25 16.33
N GLU A 58 3.09 5.69 15.74
CA GLU A 58 3.06 4.30 15.26
C GLU A 58 4.20 3.99 14.27
N TYR A 59 4.60 4.98 13.45
CA TYR A 59 5.70 4.85 12.48
C TYR A 59 7.09 5.04 13.09
N GLU A 60 7.19 5.29 14.40
CA GLU A 60 8.44 5.31 15.15
C GLU A 60 8.74 3.97 15.85
N LYS A 61 7.77 3.04 15.86
CA LYS A 61 7.94 1.72 16.47
C LYS A 61 9.08 0.95 15.81
N GLN A 62 9.85 0.25 16.64
CA GLN A 62 10.96 -0.58 16.19
C GLN A 62 10.51 -1.98 15.78
N GLY A 63 11.30 -2.64 14.94
CA GLY A 63 11.05 -4.03 14.55
C GLY A 63 9.78 -4.19 13.70
N MET A 64 9.39 -3.14 12.99
CA MET A 64 8.24 -3.11 12.11
C MET A 64 8.67 -3.18 10.64
N THR A 65 7.74 -3.61 9.80
CA THR A 65 7.77 -3.43 8.35
C THR A 65 6.54 -2.62 7.96
N PHE A 66 6.75 -1.46 7.35
CA PHE A 66 5.66 -0.58 6.94
C PHE A 66 5.44 -0.64 5.43
N ILE A 67 4.17 -0.78 5.05
CA ILE A 67 3.74 -0.71 3.67
C ILE A 67 3.22 0.70 3.41
N PHE A 68 4.00 1.47 2.67
CA PHE A 68 3.65 2.83 2.28
C PHE A 68 2.92 2.82 0.94
N LEU A 69 1.92 3.68 0.79
CA LEU A 69 1.16 3.80 -0.44
C LEU A 69 1.62 5.04 -1.19
N HIS A 70 2.22 4.82 -2.36
CA HIS A 70 2.38 5.85 -3.36
C HIS A 70 1.00 6.41 -3.76
N ASN A 71 0.94 7.66 -4.21
CA ASN A 71 -0.29 8.32 -4.64
C ASN A 71 -1.10 7.45 -5.62
N ASP A 72 -0.42 6.83 -6.60
CA ASP A 72 -1.04 5.94 -7.60
C ASP A 72 -1.63 4.67 -6.99
N GLY A 73 -1.16 4.22 -5.82
CA GLY A 73 -1.75 3.10 -5.08
C GLY A 73 -3.07 3.47 -4.39
N VAL A 74 -3.30 4.77 -4.14
CA VAL A 74 -4.57 5.28 -3.61
C VAL A 74 -5.50 5.74 -4.73
N ARG A 75 -4.97 6.53 -5.67
CA ARG A 75 -5.72 7.12 -6.78
C ARG A 75 -4.81 7.46 -7.95
N VAL A 76 -5.20 7.00 -9.12
CA VAL A 76 -4.73 7.55 -10.41
C VAL A 76 -5.81 8.47 -10.98
N TRP A 77 -5.45 9.71 -11.30
CA TRP A 77 -6.35 10.69 -11.92
C TRP A 77 -6.07 10.85 -13.41
N ASP A 78 -7.06 10.60 -14.24
CA ASP A 78 -7.00 10.93 -15.66
C ASP A 78 -7.50 12.37 -15.86
N ALA A 79 -6.60 13.27 -16.26
CA ALA A 79 -6.91 14.68 -16.48
C ALA A 79 -7.85 14.91 -17.68
N LYS A 80 -7.78 14.06 -18.72
CA LYS A 80 -8.60 14.17 -19.93
C LYS A 80 -10.02 13.67 -19.67
N ALA A 81 -10.14 12.51 -19.04
CA ALA A 81 -11.41 11.90 -18.68
C ALA A 81 -12.02 12.50 -17.39
N LYS A 82 -11.26 13.34 -16.66
CA LYS A 82 -11.65 13.99 -15.40
C LYS A 82 -12.22 13.01 -14.38
N LYS A 83 -11.60 11.84 -14.23
CA LYS A 83 -12.05 10.78 -13.34
C LYS A 83 -10.89 9.96 -12.76
N VAL A 84 -11.18 9.24 -11.69
CA VAL A 84 -10.29 8.21 -11.13
C VAL A 84 -10.32 6.98 -12.02
N THR A 85 -9.16 6.41 -12.32
CA THR A 85 -9.02 5.28 -13.26
C THR A 85 -8.30 4.05 -12.72
N ALA A 86 -7.61 4.16 -11.58
CA ALA A 86 -6.93 3.05 -10.92
C ALA A 86 -6.59 3.38 -9.45
N GLY A 87 -6.02 2.41 -8.74
CA GLY A 87 -5.68 2.48 -7.31
C GLY A 87 -6.87 2.16 -6.41
N LEU A 88 -6.65 2.24 -5.09
CA LEU A 88 -7.63 1.86 -4.06
C LEU A 88 -9.02 2.46 -4.29
N TRP A 89 -9.10 3.74 -4.65
CA TRP A 89 -10.39 4.41 -4.87
C TRP A 89 -11.16 3.91 -6.09
N PHE A 90 -10.47 3.24 -7.01
CA PHE A 90 -11.06 2.56 -8.15
C PHE A 90 -11.37 1.09 -7.84
N ASP A 91 -10.49 0.40 -7.14
CA ASP A 91 -10.60 -1.03 -6.83
C ASP A 91 -11.66 -1.33 -5.75
N TYR A 92 -11.81 -0.41 -4.79
CA TYR A 92 -12.82 -0.46 -3.74
C TYR A 92 -13.81 0.71 -3.87
N PRO A 93 -14.57 0.78 -4.98
CA PRO A 93 -15.46 1.90 -5.22
C PRO A 93 -16.58 1.94 -4.18
N ILE A 94 -17.15 3.12 -4.00
CA ILE A 94 -18.24 3.39 -3.06
C ILE A 94 -19.54 2.83 -3.62
N VAL A 95 -20.26 2.08 -2.78
CA VAL A 95 -21.59 1.57 -3.11
C VAL A 95 -22.60 2.70 -2.96
N THR A 96 -23.27 3.04 -4.05
CA THR A 96 -24.28 4.10 -4.11
C THR A 96 -25.71 3.57 -4.01
N GLY A 97 -25.88 2.25 -4.15
CA GLY A 97 -27.13 1.55 -3.99
C GLY A 97 -26.98 0.07 -4.31
N VAL A 98 -28.02 -0.71 -4.03
CA VAL A 98 -28.09 -2.13 -4.41
C VAL A 98 -29.30 -2.30 -5.30
N ASP A 99 -29.10 -2.97 -6.44
CA ASP A 99 -30.20 -3.27 -7.33
C ASP A 99 -31.16 -4.27 -6.66
N PRO A 100 -32.47 -3.95 -6.50
CA PRO A 100 -33.38 -4.76 -5.70
C PRO A 100 -33.74 -6.10 -6.36
N VAL A 101 -33.47 -6.27 -7.66
CA VAL A 101 -33.81 -7.49 -8.41
C VAL A 101 -32.60 -8.40 -8.50
N THR A 102 -31.44 -7.84 -8.86
CA THR A 102 -30.22 -8.62 -9.06
C THR A 102 -29.34 -8.73 -7.83
N ASN A 103 -29.62 -7.92 -6.80
CA ASN A 103 -28.80 -7.76 -5.59
C ASN A 103 -27.33 -7.36 -5.88
N ILE A 104 -27.08 -6.77 -7.06
CA ILE A 104 -25.75 -6.31 -7.47
C ILE A 104 -25.55 -4.87 -6.98
N PRO A 105 -24.42 -4.57 -6.29
CA PRO A 105 -24.07 -3.20 -5.89
C PRO A 105 -23.84 -2.28 -7.10
N LYS A 106 -24.45 -1.10 -7.07
CA LYS A 106 -24.12 0.03 -7.95
C LYS A 106 -23.02 0.84 -7.31
N THR A 107 -22.01 1.24 -8.08
CA THR A 107 -20.79 1.80 -7.54
C THR A 107 -20.31 3.06 -8.27
N ARG A 108 -19.49 3.85 -7.58
CA ARG A 108 -18.68 4.93 -8.16
C ARG A 108 -17.29 4.92 -7.54
N PRO A 109 -16.23 5.31 -8.26
CA PRO A 109 -14.94 5.54 -7.62
C PRO A 109 -15.05 6.55 -6.47
N ALA A 110 -14.24 6.35 -5.43
CA ALA A 110 -14.14 7.32 -4.35
C ALA A 110 -13.40 8.58 -4.83
N THR A 111 -13.68 9.71 -4.20
CA THR A 111 -13.04 10.99 -4.50
C THR A 111 -12.29 11.58 -3.29
N SER A 112 -12.55 11.06 -2.10
CA SER A 112 -11.85 11.38 -0.85
C SER A 112 -11.86 10.19 0.10
N TRP A 113 -11.03 10.25 1.15
CA TRP A 113 -11.10 9.26 2.25
C TRP A 113 -12.42 9.31 3.02
N SER A 114 -13.06 10.48 3.09
CA SER A 114 -14.33 10.67 3.78
C SER A 114 -15.53 9.99 3.10
N ASP A 115 -15.35 9.49 1.88
CA ASP A 115 -16.34 8.62 1.23
C ASP A 115 -16.43 7.24 1.94
N TYR A 116 -15.36 6.79 2.59
CA TYR A 116 -15.30 5.56 3.38
C TYR A 116 -15.68 5.82 4.83
N SER A 117 -15.92 4.76 5.62
CA SER A 117 -16.02 4.94 7.08
C SER A 117 -14.62 5.15 7.69
N VAL A 118 -14.53 5.95 8.75
CA VAL A 118 -13.27 6.18 9.49
C VAL A 118 -12.67 4.85 9.94
N GLU A 119 -13.51 3.90 10.38
CA GLU A 119 -13.08 2.58 10.84
C GLU A 119 -12.49 1.73 9.71
N ASP A 120 -13.12 1.70 8.53
CA ASP A 120 -12.58 0.96 7.37
C ASP A 120 -11.20 1.51 6.97
N VAL A 121 -11.05 2.83 6.93
CA VAL A 121 -9.77 3.46 6.59
C VAL A 121 -8.72 3.16 7.66
N ARG A 122 -9.09 3.21 8.94
CA ARG A 122 -8.21 2.84 10.05
C ARG A 122 -7.74 1.40 9.95
N ASN A 123 -8.67 0.46 9.79
CA ASN A 123 -8.37 -0.96 9.67
C ASN A 123 -7.48 -1.24 8.47
N TYR A 124 -7.74 -0.59 7.34
CA TYR A 124 -6.87 -0.70 6.17
C TYR A 124 -5.43 -0.25 6.46
N PHE A 125 -5.22 0.89 7.13
CA PHE A 125 -3.86 1.32 7.48
C PHE A 125 -3.20 0.46 8.58
N LEU A 126 -3.95 -0.05 9.54
CA LEU A 126 -3.43 -1.00 10.54
C LEU A 126 -2.96 -2.30 9.89
N TYR A 127 -3.65 -2.74 8.83
CA TYR A 127 -3.22 -3.88 8.02
C TYR A 127 -1.86 -3.63 7.32
N LEU A 128 -1.56 -2.38 6.96
CA LEU A 128 -0.30 -1.99 6.31
C LEU A 128 0.89 -1.85 7.29
N MET A 129 0.65 -2.03 8.59
CA MET A 129 1.68 -2.00 9.64
C MET A 129 1.96 -3.42 10.10
N VAL A 130 3.13 -3.96 9.75
CA VAL A 130 3.48 -5.37 9.95
C VAL A 130 4.48 -5.52 11.08
N LYS A 131 4.22 -6.46 11.99
CA LYS A 131 5.14 -6.82 13.07
C LYS A 131 6.25 -7.72 12.55
N GLY A 132 7.50 -7.31 12.74
CA GLY A 132 8.69 -7.99 12.25
C GLY A 132 9.39 -7.19 11.17
N ASN A 133 10.65 -7.51 10.94
CA ASN A 133 11.47 -6.95 9.87
C ASN A 133 11.49 -7.97 8.72
N TYR A 134 10.77 -7.67 7.64
CA TYR A 134 10.70 -8.44 6.41
C TYR A 134 11.29 -7.61 5.29
N ASN A 135 12.41 -8.04 4.75
CA ASN A 135 13.06 -7.41 3.60
C ASN A 135 13.66 -8.52 2.72
N PHE A 136 14.30 -8.17 1.60
CA PHE A 136 14.85 -9.11 0.63
C PHE A 136 15.78 -10.17 1.22
N ASP A 137 16.49 -9.88 2.31
CA ASP A 137 17.38 -10.82 3.01
C ASP A 137 16.63 -11.94 3.75
N LYS A 138 15.33 -11.78 4.01
CA LYS A 138 14.50 -12.73 4.78
C LYS A 138 13.35 -13.33 3.99
N LEU A 139 12.99 -12.70 2.88
CA LEU A 139 11.91 -13.17 2.03
C LEU A 139 12.44 -14.20 1.03
N THR A 140 11.57 -15.15 0.68
CA THR A 140 11.88 -16.21 -0.29
C THR A 140 10.81 -16.23 -1.37
N LEU A 141 10.91 -17.18 -2.31
CA LEU A 141 9.85 -17.43 -3.29
C LEU A 141 8.56 -17.97 -2.65
N SER A 142 8.62 -18.47 -1.41
CA SER A 142 7.47 -18.96 -0.67
C SER A 142 6.88 -17.87 0.20
N ASN A 143 5.56 -17.94 0.42
CA ASN A 143 4.86 -17.01 1.30
C ASN A 143 5.38 -17.08 2.73
N THR A 144 5.89 -15.97 3.21
CA THR A 144 6.14 -15.69 4.62
C THR A 144 4.92 -14.97 5.18
N THR A 145 4.18 -15.64 6.06
CA THR A 145 3.02 -15.05 6.73
C THR A 145 3.46 -14.22 7.95
N ALA A 146 2.98 -12.99 8.03
CA ALA A 146 3.30 -12.04 9.08
C ALA A 146 2.05 -11.46 9.75
N GLN A 147 2.15 -11.10 11.02
CA GLN A 147 1.07 -10.46 11.77
C GLN A 147 1.08 -8.95 11.51
N THR A 148 -0.09 -8.39 11.19
CA THR A 148 -0.28 -6.93 11.07
C THR A 148 -0.82 -6.34 12.37
N LEU A 149 -1.02 -5.01 12.42
CA LEU A 149 -1.73 -4.35 13.52
C LEU A 149 -3.26 -4.38 13.34
N LEU A 150 -3.78 -4.92 12.24
CA LEU A 150 -5.22 -5.12 12.07
C LEU A 150 -5.74 -6.06 13.16
N PRO A 151 -6.79 -5.67 13.92
CA PRO A 151 -7.43 -6.56 14.87
C PRO A 151 -8.04 -7.78 14.17
N ALA A 152 -7.88 -8.97 14.78
CA ALA A 152 -8.53 -10.17 14.28
C ALA A 152 -10.06 -10.01 14.26
N GLY A 153 -10.70 -10.56 13.23
CA GLY A 153 -12.15 -10.46 13.03
C GLY A 153 -12.64 -9.08 12.57
N ALA A 154 -11.75 -8.16 12.17
CA ALA A 154 -12.17 -6.90 11.57
C ALA A 154 -13.01 -7.13 10.30
N VAL A 155 -14.08 -6.34 10.15
CA VAL A 155 -15.01 -6.44 9.02
C VAL A 155 -15.15 -5.07 8.36
N ALA A 156 -15.01 -5.03 7.04
CA ALA A 156 -15.23 -3.82 6.27
C ALA A 156 -16.72 -3.54 6.11
N SER A 157 -17.11 -2.27 6.18
CA SER A 157 -18.50 -1.88 5.94
C SER A 157 -18.89 -2.08 4.47
N LYS A 158 -20.19 -2.35 4.24
CA LYS A 158 -20.77 -2.45 2.88
C LYS A 158 -20.95 -1.08 2.20
N LYS A 159 -20.31 -0.02 2.70
CA LYS A 159 -20.30 1.30 2.05
C LYS A 159 -19.39 1.35 0.82
N SER A 160 -18.40 0.45 0.75
CA SER A 160 -17.58 0.26 -0.44
C SER A 160 -17.58 -1.21 -0.85
N MET A 161 -17.07 -1.50 -2.05
CA MET A 161 -16.91 -2.87 -2.51
C MET A 161 -15.96 -3.69 -1.64
N LEU A 162 -15.10 -3.06 -0.83
CA LEU A 162 -14.25 -3.79 0.11
C LEU A 162 -15.07 -4.70 1.03
N GLY A 163 -16.21 -4.22 1.57
CA GLY A 163 -17.11 -5.01 2.42
C GLY A 163 -17.88 -6.13 1.70
N TYR A 164 -17.71 -6.28 0.39
CA TYR A 164 -18.26 -7.39 -0.40
C TYR A 164 -17.18 -8.41 -0.79
N LEU A 165 -15.90 -8.07 -0.65
CA LEU A 165 -14.78 -8.96 -0.92
C LEU A 165 -14.49 -9.86 0.28
N ASN A 166 -13.67 -10.88 0.06
CA ASN A 166 -13.27 -11.87 1.07
C ASN A 166 -14.48 -12.42 1.85
N GLU A 167 -15.43 -13.02 1.14
CA GLU A 167 -16.67 -13.58 1.73
C GLU A 167 -17.50 -12.56 2.53
N GLY A 168 -17.47 -11.29 2.11
CA GLY A 168 -18.17 -10.18 2.77
C GLY A 168 -17.49 -9.69 4.05
N LYS A 169 -16.23 -10.05 4.27
CA LYS A 169 -15.42 -9.57 5.39
C LYS A 169 -14.56 -8.37 5.02
N GLY A 170 -14.09 -8.30 3.78
CA GLY A 170 -13.19 -7.27 3.26
C GLY A 170 -11.76 -7.28 3.79
N PHE A 171 -11.52 -7.78 5.00
CA PHE A 171 -10.19 -7.87 5.61
C PHE A 171 -9.80 -9.32 5.94
N ASP A 172 -8.49 -9.59 6.03
CA ASP A 172 -7.97 -10.85 6.59
C ASP A 172 -8.46 -11.04 8.02
N GLN A 173 -9.11 -12.17 8.30
CA GLN A 173 -9.76 -12.41 9.59
C GLN A 173 -8.77 -12.73 10.71
N GLU A 174 -7.55 -13.11 10.38
CA GLU A 174 -6.47 -13.31 11.35
C GLU A 174 -5.60 -12.05 11.52
N GLY A 175 -5.86 -10.99 10.75
CA GLY A 175 -5.01 -9.81 10.70
C GLY A 175 -3.61 -10.11 10.12
N LYS A 176 -3.51 -11.08 9.21
CA LYS A 176 -2.24 -11.55 8.65
C LYS A 176 -2.07 -11.15 7.18
N ILE A 177 -0.82 -11.03 6.80
CA ILE A 177 -0.38 -10.69 5.45
C ILE A 177 0.69 -11.68 4.98
N ASN A 178 0.73 -12.00 3.69
CA ASN A 178 1.80 -12.81 3.10
C ASN A 178 2.76 -11.92 2.32
N PHE A 179 4.06 -12.21 2.45
CA PHE A 179 5.13 -11.62 1.65
C PHE A 179 5.92 -12.72 0.93
N LYS A 180 6.32 -12.45 -0.31
CA LYS A 180 7.32 -13.26 -1.03
C LYS A 180 8.08 -12.42 -2.03
N ILE A 181 9.20 -12.94 -2.53
CA ILE A 181 9.87 -12.41 -3.71
C ILE A 181 9.31 -13.16 -4.93
N VAL A 182 9.07 -12.46 -6.03
CA VAL A 182 8.42 -13.08 -7.22
C VAL A 182 9.35 -14.04 -7.97
N ASN A 183 10.65 -13.77 -8.01
CA ASN A 183 11.66 -14.61 -8.65
C ASN A 183 13.06 -14.33 -8.08
N ASN A 184 14.07 -15.11 -8.46
CA ASN A 184 15.46 -14.98 -7.95
C ASN A 184 16.30 -13.96 -8.74
N ASN A 185 15.70 -12.89 -9.26
CA ASN A 185 16.41 -11.81 -9.92
C ASN A 185 16.67 -10.65 -8.94
N ASP A 186 17.79 -9.94 -9.09
CA ASP A 186 18.14 -8.76 -8.29
C ASP A 186 17.09 -7.64 -8.35
N LEU A 187 16.28 -7.62 -9.40
CA LEU A 187 15.18 -6.66 -9.61
C LEU A 187 13.79 -7.24 -9.31
N ALA A 188 13.72 -8.40 -8.65
CA ALA A 188 12.45 -9.04 -8.35
C ALA A 188 11.64 -8.20 -7.34
N PRO A 189 10.36 -7.90 -7.61
CA PRO A 189 9.54 -7.19 -6.64
C PRO A 189 9.19 -8.09 -5.44
N ILE A 190 8.91 -7.45 -4.31
CA ILE A 190 8.22 -8.09 -3.20
C ILE A 190 6.72 -8.08 -3.52
N GLN A 191 6.10 -9.25 -3.43
CA GLN A 191 4.67 -9.43 -3.63
C GLN A 191 3.97 -9.64 -2.30
N ILE A 192 2.85 -8.95 -2.13
CA ILE A 192 1.91 -9.12 -1.03
C ILE A 192 0.74 -9.99 -1.48
N ASN A 193 0.39 -10.97 -0.65
CA ASN A 193 -0.82 -11.80 -0.78
C ASN A 193 -0.99 -12.44 -2.15
N ASP A 194 0.11 -12.79 -2.83
CA ASP A 194 0.11 -13.34 -4.18
C ASP A 194 -0.56 -12.44 -5.24
N LYS A 195 -0.75 -11.14 -4.95
CA LYS A 195 -1.62 -10.25 -5.74
C LYS A 195 -0.94 -8.95 -6.15
N THR A 196 -0.32 -8.24 -5.21
CA THR A 196 0.18 -6.89 -5.46
C THR A 196 1.70 -6.89 -5.36
N ASN A 197 2.38 -6.43 -6.40
CA ASN A 197 3.82 -6.21 -6.37
C ASN A 197 4.14 -4.83 -5.82
N ASP A 198 5.25 -4.70 -5.13
CA ASP A 198 5.76 -3.40 -4.71
C ASP A 198 6.16 -2.54 -5.93
N ARG A 199 6.12 -1.24 -5.72
CA ARG A 199 6.63 -0.25 -6.67
C ARG A 199 8.12 -0.05 -6.46
N SER A 200 8.51 0.05 -5.19
CA SER A 200 9.90 0.09 -4.75
C SER A 200 9.99 -0.43 -3.33
N GLY A 201 10.86 -1.41 -3.13
CA GLY A 201 11.01 -2.10 -1.85
C GLY A 201 12.39 -1.93 -1.24
N GLY A 202 12.49 -2.31 0.03
CA GLY A 202 13.76 -2.54 0.70
C GLY A 202 14.44 -1.31 1.26
N TYR A 203 13.70 -0.22 1.47
CA TYR A 203 14.21 0.92 2.20
C TYR A 203 14.45 0.53 3.67
N ILE A 204 15.68 0.74 4.16
CA ILE A 204 16.05 0.51 5.55
C ILE A 204 16.03 1.85 6.27
N ALA A 205 14.95 2.10 7.01
CA ALA A 205 14.84 3.23 7.93
C ALA A 205 15.59 2.92 9.23
N THR A 206 15.88 3.95 10.03
CA THR A 206 16.61 3.78 11.30
C THR A 206 15.85 2.94 12.33
N ASN A 207 14.53 2.81 12.20
CA ASN A 207 13.67 2.07 13.13
C ASN A 207 12.93 0.87 12.50
N ALA A 208 12.87 0.77 11.17
CA ALA A 208 11.97 -0.18 10.49
C ALA A 208 12.39 -0.44 9.03
N ILE A 209 11.76 -1.46 8.43
CA ILE A 209 11.77 -1.62 6.97
C ILE A 209 10.57 -0.89 6.36
N VAL A 210 10.77 -0.29 5.19
CA VAL A 210 9.69 0.34 4.42
C VAL A 210 9.65 -0.24 3.01
N HIS A 211 8.45 -0.65 2.57
CA HIS A 211 8.15 -0.97 1.17
C HIS A 211 7.11 -0.01 0.64
N VAL A 212 7.29 0.49 -0.57
CA VAL A 212 6.36 1.39 -1.24
C VAL A 212 5.57 0.61 -2.28
N PHE A 213 4.26 0.61 -2.14
CA PHE A 213 3.30 0.01 -3.06
C PHE A 213 2.52 1.09 -3.80
N GLY A 214 2.03 0.79 -4.99
CA GLY A 214 1.23 1.72 -5.79
C GLY A 214 1.76 1.88 -7.21
N ASN A 215 1.48 0.86 -8.02
CA ASN A 215 1.72 0.84 -9.47
C ASN A 215 0.40 0.60 -10.21
N LYS A 216 -0.62 1.43 -9.90
CA LYS A 216 -2.03 1.33 -10.35
C LYS A 216 -2.86 0.25 -9.66
N ASP A 217 -2.23 -0.74 -9.04
CA ASP A 217 -2.92 -1.75 -8.22
C ASP A 217 -2.94 -1.35 -6.73
N SER A 218 -4.06 -1.62 -6.05
CA SER A 218 -4.17 -1.49 -4.61
C SER A 218 -3.58 -2.69 -3.86
N VAL A 219 -3.14 -2.47 -2.62
CA VAL A 219 -2.78 -3.57 -1.72
C VAL A 219 -4.08 -4.22 -1.26
N GLN A 220 -4.23 -5.53 -1.50
CA GLN A 220 -5.41 -6.26 -1.04
C GLN A 220 -5.27 -6.60 0.43
N PRO A 221 -6.18 -6.15 1.31
CA PRO A 221 -6.00 -6.34 2.75
C PRO A 221 -6.50 -7.72 3.23
N PHE A 222 -6.34 -8.74 2.36
CA PHE A 222 -6.71 -10.13 2.58
C PHE A 222 -5.87 -11.04 1.67
N ARG A 223 -5.48 -12.19 2.22
CA ARG A 223 -4.72 -13.24 1.51
C ARG A 223 -5.62 -13.93 0.48
#